data_AF-A0AAD4EIC3-F1
#
_entry.id   AF-A0AAD4EIC3-F1
#
_cell.length_a   1.000
_cell.length_b   1.000
_cell.length_c   1.000
_cell.angle_alpha   90.00
_cell.angle_beta   90.00
_cell.angle_gamma   90.00
#
_symmetry.space_group_name_H-M   'P 1'
#
loop_
_entity.id
_entity.type
_entity.pdbx_description
1 polymer ?
#
loop_
_entity_poly.entity_id
_entity_poly.type
_entity_poly.pdbx_seq_one_letter_code
_entity_poly.pdbx_strand_id
1 'polypeptide(L)'
;ISDELPKLFREANVLYWVRALLTFSYEYIDHCVSNLPEPLPFHIPRLHFVEAGLALLHDHAQPGHKSKSLTIPWAGFLVKELITDEFLKYIHNMDCNLMLDPYEVGYEITAFLACTQHIQYVKTSGLAFISDYQGMHHHVSPMYDLVG
;
A
#
# COMPACT_ATOMS: atom_id res chain seq x y z
N ILE A 1 2.22 14.30 20.83
CA ILE A 1 0.94 13.86 20.23
C ILE A 1 0.47 14.84 19.16
N SER A 2 0.38 16.15 19.45
CA SER A 2 0.07 17.19 18.43
C SER A 2 0.91 17.06 17.14
N ASP A 3 2.20 16.73 17.26
CA ASP A 3 3.09 16.64 16.09
C ASP A 3 3.13 15.24 15.43
N GLU A 4 2.66 14.21 16.13
CA GLU A 4 2.64 12.81 15.64
C GLU A 4 1.32 12.48 14.93
N LEU A 5 0.22 13.08 15.36
CA LEU A 5 -1.10 12.83 14.79
C LEU A 5 -1.20 13.24 13.30
N PRO A 6 -0.66 14.41 12.85
CA PRO A 6 -0.58 14.75 11.44
C PRO A 6 0.23 13.75 10.60
N LYS A 7 1.28 13.14 11.17
CA LYS A 7 2.07 12.11 10.49
C LYS A 7 1.25 10.85 10.29
N LEU A 8 0.53 10.40 11.34
CA LEU A 8 -0.37 9.26 11.25
C LEU A 8 -1.49 9.46 10.22
N PHE A 9 -2.07 10.67 10.16
CA PHE A 9 -3.04 11.00 9.10
C PHE A 9 -2.42 10.98 7.70
N ARG A 10 -1.19 11.48 7.56
CA ARG A 10 -0.45 11.37 6.29
C ARG A 10 -0.24 9.92 5.90
N GLU A 11 0.23 9.08 6.81
CA GLU A 11 0.44 7.64 6.56
C GLU A 11 -0.86 6.91 6.20
N ALA A 12 -1.96 7.19 6.91
CA ALA A 12 -3.27 6.65 6.57
C ALA A 12 -3.75 7.09 5.17
N ASN A 13 -3.48 8.34 4.79
CA ASN A 13 -3.76 8.82 3.44
C ASN A 13 -2.87 8.14 2.38
N VAL A 14 -1.59 7.89 2.67
CA VAL A 14 -0.70 7.13 1.77
C VAL A 14 -1.28 5.73 1.54
N LEU A 15 -1.76 5.05 2.58
CA LEU A 15 -2.40 3.73 2.46
C LEU A 15 -3.62 3.75 1.53
N TYR A 16 -4.45 4.79 1.65
CA TYR A 16 -5.56 5.00 0.73
C TYR A 16 -5.10 5.18 -0.72
N TRP A 17 -4.08 6.02 -0.94
CA TRP A 17 -3.54 6.27 -2.28
C TRP A 17 -2.88 5.05 -2.91
N VAL A 18 -2.10 4.27 -2.16
CA VAL A 18 -1.47 3.07 -2.73
C VAL A 18 -2.52 2.03 -3.11
N ARG A 19 -3.61 1.90 -2.36
CA ARG A 19 -4.74 1.04 -2.72
C ARG A 19 -5.38 1.51 -4.01
N ALA A 20 -5.68 2.80 -4.13
CA ALA A 20 -6.26 3.38 -5.34
C ALA A 20 -5.35 3.20 -6.57
N LEU A 21 -4.03 3.43 -6.42
CA LEU A 21 -3.05 3.26 -7.50
C LEU A 21 -2.88 1.78 -7.92
N LEU A 22 -2.98 0.83 -6.99
CA LEU A 22 -2.95 -0.60 -7.33
C LEU A 22 -4.24 -1.03 -8.03
N THR A 23 -5.41 -0.58 -7.54
CA THR A 23 -6.70 -0.81 -8.20
C THR A 23 -6.70 -0.24 -9.62
N PHE A 24 -6.21 0.99 -9.79
CA PHE A 24 -6.03 1.62 -11.10
C PHE A 24 -5.16 0.76 -12.04
N SER A 25 -4.02 0.26 -11.55
CA SER A 25 -3.15 -0.61 -12.35
C SER A 25 -3.86 -1.90 -12.77
N TYR A 26 -4.64 -2.51 -11.87
CA TYR A 26 -5.43 -3.69 -12.21
C TYR A 26 -6.49 -3.41 -13.27
N GLU A 27 -7.27 -2.35 -13.10
CA GLU A 27 -8.30 -1.96 -14.09
C GLU A 27 -7.69 -1.68 -15.46
N TYR A 28 -6.51 -1.06 -15.49
CA TYR A 28 -5.77 -0.84 -16.73
C TYR A 28 -5.34 -2.16 -17.39
N ILE A 29 -4.74 -3.07 -16.60
CA ILE A 29 -4.32 -4.39 -17.09
C ILE A 29 -5.52 -5.19 -17.60
N ASP A 30 -6.62 -5.23 -16.84
CA ASP A 30 -7.83 -5.96 -17.19
C ASP A 30 -8.47 -5.41 -18.47
N HIS A 31 -8.46 -4.09 -18.64
CA HIS A 31 -8.85 -3.48 -19.90
C HIS A 31 -7.95 -3.93 -21.06
N CYS A 32 -6.62 -3.93 -20.90
CA CYS A 32 -5.71 -4.43 -21.93
C CYS A 32 -5.95 -5.91 -22.27
N VAL A 33 -6.14 -6.75 -21.25
CA VAL A 33 -6.35 -8.20 -21.41
C VAL A 33 -7.68 -8.52 -22.08
N SER A 34 -8.76 -7.80 -21.74
CA SER A 34 -10.08 -8.01 -22.36
C SER A 34 -10.11 -7.72 -23.86
N ASN A 35 -9.11 -6.97 -24.36
CA ASN A 35 -8.95 -6.65 -25.78
C ASN A 35 -7.99 -7.61 -26.52
N LEU A 36 -7.43 -8.63 -25.84
CA LEU A 36 -6.57 -9.61 -26.49
C LEU A 36 -7.39 -10.62 -27.29
N PRO A 37 -6.92 -11.03 -28.48
CA PRO A 37 -7.59 -12.05 -29.29
C PRO A 37 -7.43 -13.47 -28.70
N GLU A 38 -6.42 -13.67 -27.86
CA GLU A 38 -6.05 -14.95 -27.28
C GLU A 38 -5.86 -14.81 -25.76
N PRO A 39 -6.12 -15.88 -24.98
CA PRO A 39 -5.89 -15.87 -23.54
C PRO A 39 -4.39 -15.74 -23.20
N LEU A 40 -4.09 -15.13 -22.06
CA LEU A 40 -2.71 -15.00 -21.60
C LEU A 40 -2.09 -16.38 -21.31
N PRO A 41 -0.81 -16.59 -21.69
CA PRO A 41 -0.10 -17.83 -21.40
C PRO A 41 0.38 -17.92 -19.94
N PHE A 42 0.08 -16.93 -19.10
CA PHE A 42 0.49 -16.84 -17.70
C PHE A 42 -0.64 -16.25 -16.84
N HIS A 43 -0.55 -16.47 -15.52
CA HIS A 43 -1.46 -15.90 -14.53
C HIS A 43 -0.98 -14.50 -14.13
N ILE A 44 -1.89 -13.51 -14.07
CA ILE A 44 -1.62 -12.19 -13.48
C ILE A 44 -1.83 -12.26 -11.96
N PRO A 45 -0.80 -12.05 -11.11
CA PRO A 45 -0.98 -12.05 -9.66
C PRO A 45 -2.06 -11.07 -9.19
N ARG A 46 -2.91 -11.51 -8.27
CA ARG A 46 -3.94 -10.67 -7.61
C ARG A 46 -3.54 -10.44 -6.16
N LEU A 47 -3.00 -9.25 -5.92
CA LEU A 47 -2.45 -8.78 -4.66
C LEU A 47 -3.32 -7.65 -4.15
N HIS A 48 -3.29 -7.41 -2.85
CA HIS A 48 -3.92 -6.26 -2.24
C HIS A 48 -3.05 -5.75 -1.09
N PHE A 49 -3.20 -4.47 -0.78
CA PHE A 49 -2.57 -3.93 0.42
C PHE A 49 -3.32 -4.40 1.67
N VAL A 50 -2.58 -4.69 2.74
CA VAL A 50 -3.18 -4.97 4.06
C VAL A 50 -4.15 -3.87 4.47
N GLU A 51 -5.29 -4.26 5.04
CA GLU A 51 -6.21 -3.28 5.58
C GLU A 51 -5.57 -2.59 6.80
N ALA A 52 -5.82 -1.30 6.91
CA ALA A 52 -5.21 -0.46 7.92
C ALA A 52 -6.18 0.62 8.39
N GLY A 53 -6.07 1.00 9.66
CA GLY A 53 -6.95 1.97 10.29
C GLY A 53 -6.23 2.81 11.35
N LEU A 54 -6.78 4.00 11.60
CA LEU A 54 -6.30 4.88 12.66
C LEU A 54 -7.08 4.63 13.95
N ALA A 55 -6.41 4.14 14.98
CA ALA A 55 -6.97 4.01 16.32
C ALA A 55 -6.62 5.24 17.16
N LEU A 56 -7.63 5.94 17.66
CA LEU A 56 -7.46 7.15 18.47
C LEU A 56 -7.94 6.87 19.91
N LEU A 57 -7.02 7.01 20.87
CA LEU A 57 -7.35 6.89 22.29
C LEU A 57 -7.74 8.26 22.82
N HIS A 58 -8.95 8.33 23.36
CA HIS A 58 -9.49 9.49 24.04
C HIS A 58 -9.48 9.21 25.55
N ASP A 59 -9.17 10.21 26.36
CA ASP A 59 -9.29 10.07 27.80
C ASP A 59 -10.77 9.97 28.17
N HIS A 60 -11.09 9.20 29.20
CA HIS A 60 -12.43 9.22 29.75
C HIS A 60 -12.63 10.58 30.42
N ALA A 61 -13.54 11.40 29.89
CA ALA A 61 -14.05 12.55 30.62
C ALA A 61 -14.45 12.07 32.02
N GLN A 62 -13.79 12.62 33.06
CA GLN A 62 -14.13 12.26 34.43
C GLN A 62 -15.65 12.46 34.64
N PRO A 63 -16.35 11.51 35.26
CA PRO A 63 -17.79 11.61 35.47
C PRO A 63 -18.08 12.82 36.37
N GLY A 64 -18.53 13.93 35.78
CA GLY A 64 -18.86 15.16 36.48
C GLY A 64 -18.63 16.46 35.70
N HIS A 65 -17.74 16.46 34.69
CA HIS A 65 -17.47 17.66 33.90
C HIS A 65 -18.36 17.72 32.65
N LYS A 66 -19.46 18.48 32.72
CA LYS A 66 -20.32 18.84 31.57
C LYS A 66 -19.65 19.85 30.63
N SER A 67 -18.38 19.67 30.30
CA SER A 67 -17.75 20.46 29.25
C SER A 67 -17.90 19.71 27.93
N LYS A 68 -18.60 20.30 26.96
CA LYS A 68 -18.62 19.86 25.56
C LYS A 68 -17.27 20.14 24.87
N SER A 69 -16.17 19.87 25.56
CA SER A 69 -14.84 19.96 24.99
C SER A 69 -14.69 18.79 24.04
N LEU A 70 -14.42 19.06 22.77
CA LEU A 70 -13.84 18.08 21.86
C LEU A 70 -12.69 17.40 22.61
N THR A 71 -12.85 16.13 22.96
CA THR A 71 -11.82 15.37 23.63
C THR A 71 -10.68 15.25 22.64
N ILE A 72 -9.56 15.92 22.90
CA ILE A 72 -8.36 15.80 22.10
C ILE A 72 -7.82 14.38 22.36
N PRO A 73 -7.61 13.53 21.33
CA PRO A 73 -7.03 12.22 21.52
C PRO A 73 -5.63 12.37 22.13
N TRP A 74 -5.34 11.59 23.17
CA TRP A 74 -4.04 11.60 23.84
C TRP A 74 -3.08 10.58 23.23
N ALA A 75 -3.56 9.64 22.41
CA ALA A 75 -2.70 8.79 21.60
C ALA A 75 -3.37 8.41 20.29
N GLY A 76 -2.55 8.14 19.28
CA GLY A 76 -2.98 7.64 17.98
C GLY A 76 -2.06 6.52 17.53
N PHE A 77 -2.62 5.50 16.87
CA PHE A 77 -1.89 4.36 16.35
C PHE A 77 -2.39 4.02 14.95
N LEU A 78 -1.48 3.67 14.05
CA LEU A 78 -1.84 3.01 12.81
C LEU A 78 -1.85 1.50 13.05
N VAL A 79 -3.02 0.90 12.91
CA VAL A 79 -3.23 -0.54 13.09
C VAL A 79 -3.36 -1.16 11.70
N LYS A 80 -2.67 -2.27 11.46
CA LYS A 80 -2.68 -3.00 10.18
C LYS A 80 -3.03 -4.45 10.43
N GLU A 81 -3.55 -5.14 9.42
CA GLU A 81 -3.68 -6.60 9.45
C GLU A 81 -2.33 -7.26 9.72
N LEU A 82 -2.35 -8.30 10.56
CA LEU A 82 -1.15 -9.05 10.90
C LEU A 82 -0.82 -10.03 9.77
N ILE A 83 0.40 -9.94 9.24
CA ILE A 83 0.99 -10.95 8.36
C ILE A 83 1.76 -11.91 9.25
N THR A 84 1.42 -13.21 9.22
CA THR A 84 2.00 -14.22 10.12
C THR A 84 3.15 -15.02 9.52
N ASP A 85 3.32 -14.97 8.21
CA ASP A 85 4.35 -15.73 7.49
C ASP A 85 5.59 -14.87 7.16
N GLU A 86 6.52 -15.47 6.40
CA GLU A 86 7.75 -14.82 5.98
C GLU A 86 7.47 -13.57 5.14
N PHE A 87 8.06 -12.46 5.60
CA PHE A 87 7.87 -11.14 5.01
C PHE A 87 9.01 -10.85 4.05
N LEU A 88 8.68 -10.76 2.76
CA LEU A 88 9.62 -10.57 1.67
C LEU A 88 9.57 -9.12 1.17
N LYS A 89 10.74 -8.53 0.92
CA LYS A 89 10.85 -7.25 0.21
C LYS A 89 11.01 -7.53 -1.28
N TYR A 90 10.00 -7.15 -2.06
CA TYR A 90 9.96 -7.38 -3.50
C TYR A 90 10.71 -6.30 -4.29
N ILE A 91 10.49 -5.02 -3.95
CA ILE A 91 11.09 -3.87 -4.67
C ILE A 91 11.66 -2.87 -3.65
N HIS A 92 12.86 -2.35 -3.91
CA HIS A 92 13.52 -1.36 -3.07
C HIS A 92 13.22 0.08 -3.53
N ASN A 93 13.11 1.05 -2.61
CA ASN A 93 12.82 2.48 -2.96
C ASN A 93 13.86 3.16 -3.83
N MET A 94 15.06 2.59 -3.92
CA MET A 94 16.22 3.21 -4.56
C MET A 94 16.75 2.40 -5.75
N ASP A 95 16.11 1.26 -6.06
CA ASP A 95 16.52 0.41 -7.17
C ASP A 95 15.28 -0.19 -7.84
N CYS A 96 15.20 -0.02 -9.16
CA CYS A 96 14.14 -0.58 -10.00
C CYS A 96 14.48 -1.98 -10.54
N ASN A 97 15.66 -2.51 -10.22
CA ASN A 97 16.03 -3.87 -10.60
C ASN A 97 15.18 -4.89 -9.82
N LEU A 98 14.78 -5.95 -10.51
CA LEU A 98 14.16 -7.11 -9.88
C LEU A 98 15.19 -7.71 -8.91
N MET A 99 14.85 -7.76 -7.61
CA MET A 99 15.76 -8.28 -6.58
C MET A 99 15.86 -9.81 -6.60
N LEU A 100 14.94 -10.48 -7.30
CA LEU A 100 14.82 -11.93 -7.32
C LEU A 100 15.26 -12.48 -8.68
N ASP A 101 15.96 -13.61 -8.66
CA ASP A 101 16.27 -14.39 -9.86
C ASP A 101 15.00 -15.06 -10.41
N PRO A 102 14.92 -15.36 -11.73
CA PRO A 102 13.73 -16.01 -12.34
C PRO A 102 13.32 -17.36 -11.74
N TYR A 103 14.22 -17.98 -10.97
CA TYR A 103 14.00 -19.27 -10.30
C TYR A 103 13.62 -19.12 -8.82
N GLU A 104 13.62 -17.91 -8.29
CA GLU A 104 13.28 -17.63 -6.90
C GLU A 104 11.77 -17.50 -6.69
N VAL A 105 11.33 -17.98 -5.53
CA VAL A 105 9.93 -17.86 -5.11
C VAL A 105 9.59 -16.37 -4.96
N GLY A 106 8.54 -15.93 -5.63
CA GLY A 106 8.12 -14.52 -5.63
C GLY A 106 8.62 -13.70 -6.82
N TYR A 107 9.41 -14.28 -7.73
CA TYR A 107 9.84 -13.60 -8.96
C TYR A 107 8.66 -13.06 -9.78
N GLU A 108 7.64 -13.90 -10.02
CA GLU A 108 6.44 -13.50 -10.79
C GLU A 108 5.69 -12.34 -10.13
N ILE A 109 5.64 -12.33 -8.79
CA ILE A 109 5.07 -11.23 -8.01
C ILE A 109 5.91 -9.97 -8.20
N THR A 110 7.23 -10.08 -8.10
CA THR A 110 8.15 -8.94 -8.26
C THR A 110 8.06 -8.33 -9.66
N ALA A 111 8.04 -9.17 -10.71
CA ALA A 111 7.86 -8.75 -12.09
C ALA A 111 6.50 -8.06 -12.31
N PHE A 112 5.43 -8.61 -11.74
CA PHE A 112 4.12 -7.99 -11.76
C PHE A 112 4.12 -6.61 -11.07
N LEU A 113 4.72 -6.50 -9.90
CA LEU A 113 4.81 -5.25 -9.15
C LEU A 113 5.62 -4.19 -9.90
N ALA A 114 6.73 -4.56 -10.54
CA ALA A 114 7.50 -3.66 -11.39
C ALA A 114 6.67 -3.17 -12.60
N CYS A 115 5.86 -4.05 -13.20
CA CYS A 115 4.89 -3.67 -14.23
C CYS A 115 3.89 -2.63 -13.69
N THR A 116 3.34 -2.81 -12.49
CA THR A 116 2.42 -1.83 -11.89
C THR A 116 3.08 -0.48 -11.62
N GLN A 117 4.35 -0.44 -11.21
CA GLN A 117 5.10 0.82 -11.05
C GLN A 117 5.22 1.56 -12.39
N HIS A 118 5.56 0.84 -13.46
CA HIS A 118 5.68 1.42 -14.78
C HIS A 118 4.34 1.98 -15.28
N ILE A 119 3.25 1.23 -15.12
CA ILE A 119 1.90 1.68 -15.47
C ILE A 119 1.55 2.96 -14.71
N GLN A 120 1.76 2.98 -13.39
CA GLN A 120 1.44 4.14 -12.56
C GLN A 120 2.26 5.37 -12.98
N TYR A 121 3.57 5.21 -13.13
CA TYR A 121 4.46 6.30 -13.53
C TYR A 121 4.04 6.88 -14.89
N VAL A 122 3.83 6.03 -15.91
CA VAL A 122 3.45 6.50 -17.24
C VAL A 122 2.06 7.14 -17.24
N LYS A 123 1.07 6.51 -16.60
CA LYS A 123 -0.33 6.96 -16.65
C LYS A 123 -0.60 8.19 -15.80
N THR A 124 0.18 8.40 -14.75
CA THR A 124 0.14 9.64 -13.96
C THR A 124 1.04 10.73 -14.52
N SER A 125 1.64 10.54 -15.70
CA SER A 125 2.60 11.48 -16.29
C SER A 125 3.80 11.79 -15.38
N GLY A 126 4.27 10.78 -14.66
CA GLY A 126 5.41 10.84 -13.75
C GLY A 126 5.10 11.41 -12.37
N LEU A 127 3.82 11.66 -12.05
CA LEU A 127 3.44 12.29 -10.78
C LEU A 127 3.44 11.32 -9.58
N ALA A 128 3.12 10.05 -9.81
CA ALA A 128 3.06 9.07 -8.72
C ALA A 128 3.26 7.64 -9.22
N PHE A 129 3.96 6.87 -8.40
CA PHE A 129 4.00 5.41 -8.46
C PHE A 129 4.26 4.90 -7.04
N ILE A 130 3.94 3.63 -6.82
CA ILE A 130 4.18 3.00 -5.51
C ILE A 130 5.57 2.40 -5.50
N SER A 131 6.39 2.70 -4.51
CA SER A 131 7.65 1.99 -4.25
C SER A 131 7.54 1.12 -2.99
N ASP A 132 8.64 0.50 -2.60
CA ASP A 132 8.76 -0.31 -1.39
C ASP A 132 7.71 -1.41 -1.26
N TYR A 133 7.50 -2.16 -2.35
CA TYR A 133 6.64 -3.31 -2.24
C TYR A 133 7.29 -4.37 -1.37
N GLN A 134 6.63 -4.72 -0.28
CA GLN A 134 7.04 -5.76 0.64
C GLN A 134 5.80 -6.43 1.24
N GLY A 135 5.89 -7.69 1.65
CA GLY A 135 4.76 -8.44 2.14
C GLY A 135 4.91 -9.93 1.92
N MET A 136 3.80 -10.58 1.58
CA MET A 136 3.70 -12.02 1.41
C MET A 136 2.88 -12.32 0.14
N HIS A 137 3.00 -13.54 -0.39
CA HIS A 137 2.39 -14.04 -1.65
C HIS A 137 1.04 -13.44 -2.11
N HIS A 138 0.12 -13.11 -1.20
CA HIS A 138 -1.19 -12.51 -1.53
C HIS A 138 -1.43 -11.11 -0.95
N HIS A 139 -0.59 -10.66 -0.02
CA HIS A 139 -0.72 -9.42 0.74
C HIS A 139 0.53 -8.57 0.58
N VAL A 140 0.38 -7.35 0.08
CA VAL A 140 1.47 -6.35 0.04
C VAL A 140 1.26 -5.30 1.13
N SER A 141 2.32 -4.64 1.55
CA SER A 141 2.33 -3.44 2.36
C SER A 141 3.27 -2.46 1.67
N PRO A 142 2.90 -1.18 1.53
CA PRO A 142 3.87 -0.18 1.13
C PRO A 142 4.77 0.12 2.34
N MET A 143 5.98 0.58 2.09
CA MET A 143 6.71 1.43 3.03
C MET A 143 6.91 2.80 2.41
N TYR A 144 6.85 3.79 3.29
CA TYR A 144 6.36 5.13 2.98
C TYR A 144 7.38 5.94 2.19
N ASP A 145 7.27 5.93 0.86
CA ASP A 145 7.82 6.98 0.00
C ASP A 145 6.93 7.12 -1.26
N LEU A 146 5.84 7.87 -1.16
CA LEU A 146 5.29 8.52 -2.36
C LEU A 146 6.24 9.67 -2.67
N VAL A 147 7.20 9.45 -3.57
CA VAL A 147 8.06 10.51 -4.08
C VAL A 147 7.16 11.50 -4.83
N GLY A 148 7.00 12.68 -4.25
CA GLY A 148 6.38 13.86 -4.85
C GLY A 148 7.29 15.07 -4.69
#